data_AF-A0A2V4E7K9-F1
#
_entry.id   AF-A0A2V4E7K9-F1
#
_cell.length_a   1.000
_cell.length_b   1.000
_cell.length_c   1.000
_cell.angle_alpha   90.00
_cell.angle_beta   90.00
_cell.angle_gamma   90.00
#
_symmetry.space_group_name_H-M   'P 1'
#
loop_
_entity.id
_entity.type
_entity.pdbx_description
1 polymer ?
#
loop_
_entity_poly.entity_id
_entity_poly.type
_entity_poly.pdbx_seq_one_letter_code
_entity_poly.pdbx_strand_id
1 'polypeptide(L)'
;MSYEMNVINPKHYQLFEDVQAVEIVARILTVEQYKGWCLGSILGYRLRAGKKDDALQDIAKANQFEILFKKYRHLCWDYKDGMFDE
;
A
#
# COMPACT_ATOMS: atom_id res chain seq x y z
N MET A 1 -0.82 -20.78 -4.65
CA MET A 1 0.25 -19.99 -5.29
C MET A 1 -0.25 -18.74 -6.03
N SER A 2 -1.34 -18.78 -6.81
CA SER A 2 -1.81 -17.59 -7.55
C SER A 2 -2.46 -16.50 -6.69
N TYR A 3 -3.09 -16.85 -5.57
CA TYR A 3 -3.82 -15.92 -4.69
C TYR A 3 -2.90 -14.88 -4.03
N GLU A 4 -1.84 -15.33 -3.36
CA GLU A 4 -0.88 -14.43 -2.71
C GLU A 4 -0.18 -13.49 -3.69
N MET A 5 0.17 -13.98 -4.89
CA MET A 5 0.80 -13.16 -5.92
C MET A 5 -0.09 -11.97 -6.34
N ASN A 6 -1.40 -12.20 -6.47
CA ASN A 6 -2.37 -11.17 -6.84
C ASN A 6 -2.66 -10.16 -5.72
N VAL A 7 -2.17 -10.41 -4.51
CA VAL A 7 -2.34 -9.54 -3.34
C VAL A 7 -1.04 -8.80 -3.04
N ILE A 8 0.10 -9.48 -3.10
CA ILE A 8 1.40 -8.97 -2.63
C ILE A 8 2.23 -8.36 -3.75
N ASN A 9 2.15 -8.89 -4.98
CA ASN A 9 3.01 -8.46 -6.09
C ASN A 9 2.36 -8.63 -7.48
N PRO A 10 1.41 -7.76 -7.86
CA PRO A 10 0.83 -7.79 -9.20
C PRO A 10 1.88 -7.37 -10.25
N LYS A 11 2.14 -8.24 -11.24
CA LYS A 11 3.21 -8.05 -12.27
C LYS A 11 3.19 -6.72 -13.03
N HIS A 12 2.06 -6.02 -13.09
CA HIS A 12 1.93 -4.75 -13.82
C HIS A 12 2.39 -3.50 -13.03
N TYR A 13 2.83 -3.65 -11.76
CA TYR A 13 3.39 -2.55 -10.95
C TYR A 13 4.92 -2.57 -10.83
N GLN A 14 5.61 -3.56 -11.40
CA GLN A 14 7.07 -3.55 -11.50
C GLN A 14 7.48 -2.61 -12.62
N LEU A 15 7.75 -1.34 -12.27
CA LEU A 15 8.29 -0.34 -13.20
C LEU A 15 9.80 -0.51 -13.38
N PHE A 16 10.48 -1.11 -12.39
CA PHE A 16 11.90 -1.48 -12.39
C PHE A 16 12.08 -2.82 -11.66
N GLU A 17 13.19 -3.52 -11.89
CA GLU A 17 13.57 -4.67 -11.04
C GLU A 17 13.63 -4.21 -9.57
N ASP A 18 13.00 -4.98 -8.68
CA ASP A 18 13.00 -4.80 -7.22
C ASP A 18 12.36 -3.53 -6.63
N VAL A 19 11.76 -2.64 -7.44
CA VAL A 19 11.03 -1.46 -6.93
C VAL A 19 9.54 -1.59 -7.20
N GLN A 20 8.74 -1.67 -6.13
CA GLN A 20 7.29 -1.65 -6.25
C GLN A 20 6.79 -0.20 -6.46
N ALA A 21 5.71 -0.02 -7.23
CA ALA A 21 5.11 1.30 -7.45
C ALA A 21 4.81 2.08 -6.13
N VAL A 22 4.44 1.36 -5.07
CA VAL A 22 4.19 1.95 -3.74
C VAL A 22 5.43 2.62 -3.12
N GLU A 23 6.63 2.12 -3.40
CA GLU A 23 7.88 2.72 -2.91
C GLU A 23 8.18 4.05 -3.61
N ILE A 24 7.87 4.13 -4.91
CA ILE A 24 7.99 5.38 -5.68
C ILE A 24 7.02 6.41 -5.12
N VAL A 25 5.77 6.02 -4.83
CA VAL A 25 4.77 6.89 -4.19
C VAL A 25 5.27 7.37 -2.83
N ALA A 26 5.81 6.49 -1.99
CA ALA A 26 6.34 6.89 -0.69
C ALA A 26 7.45 7.94 -0.82
N ARG A 27 8.38 7.78 -1.77
CA ARG A 27 9.52 8.69 -1.97
C ARG A 27 9.13 10.12 -2.38
N ILE A 28 8.01 10.30 -3.08
CA ILE A 28 7.58 11.62 -3.57
C ILE A 28 6.62 12.36 -2.63
N LEU A 29 6.06 11.67 -1.64
CA LEU A 29 5.05 12.20 -0.72
C LEU A 29 5.65 12.53 0.64
N THR A 30 4.98 13.42 1.38
CA THR A 30 5.20 13.51 2.83
C THR A 30 4.65 12.27 3.53
N VAL A 31 5.08 11.99 4.76
CA VAL A 31 4.55 10.86 5.55
C VAL A 31 3.03 10.98 5.71
N GLU A 32 2.50 12.19 5.93
CA GLU A 32 1.05 12.40 6.08
C GLU A 32 0.30 12.21 4.76
N GLN A 33 0.85 12.68 3.64
CA GLN A 33 0.26 12.43 2.33
C GLN A 33 0.26 10.94 1.99
N TYR A 34 1.35 10.23 2.28
CA TYR A 34 1.46 8.80 2.06
C TYR A 34 0.51 8.00 2.96
N LYS A 35 0.35 8.42 4.23
CA LYS A 35 -0.68 7.89 5.14
C LYS A 35 -2.08 8.08 4.57
N GLY A 36 -2.40 9.29 4.10
CA GLY A 36 -3.67 9.60 3.45
C GLY A 36 -3.93 8.76 2.21
N TRP A 37 -2.91 8.55 1.37
CA TRP A 37 -3.00 7.68 0.19
C TRP A 37 -3.26 6.21 0.55
N CYS A 38 -2.60 5.69 1.59
CA CYS A 38 -2.84 4.34 2.09
C CYS A 38 -4.27 4.21 2.65
N LEU A 39 -4.72 5.16 3.48
CA LEU A 39 -6.07 5.17 4.04
C LEU A 39 -7.16 5.25 2.96
N GLY A 40 -6.96 6.09 1.94
CA GLY A 40 -7.85 6.18 0.79
C GLY A 40 -7.94 4.86 0.01
N SER A 41 -6.81 4.16 -0.15
CA SER A 41 -6.75 2.85 -0.79
C SER A 41 -7.50 1.80 0.04
N ILE A 42 -7.26 1.74 1.35
CA ILE A 42 -8.00 0.88 2.30
C ILE A 42 -9.50 1.09 2.19
N LEU A 43 -9.94 2.35 2.25
CA LEU A 43 -11.35 2.71 2.12
C LEU A 43 -11.93 2.23 0.77
N GLY A 44 -11.22 2.48 -0.32
CA GLY A 44 -11.64 2.05 -1.66
C GLY A 44 -11.84 0.53 -1.77
N TYR A 45 -10.91 -0.27 -1.24
CA TYR A 45 -11.02 -1.73 -1.21
C TYR A 45 -12.17 -2.21 -0.31
N ARG A 46 -12.35 -1.62 0.87
CA ARG A 46 -13.44 -1.98 1.79
C ARG A 46 -14.83 -1.66 1.20
N LEU A 47 -14.99 -0.50 0.55
CA LEU A 47 -16.26 -0.09 -0.05
C LEU A 47 -16.67 -0.97 -1.25
N ARG A 48 -15.70 -1.55 -1.96
CA ARG A 48 -15.95 -2.36 -3.17
C ARG A 48 -15.91 -3.86 -2.94
N ALA A 49 -15.63 -4.32 -1.71
CA ALA A 49 -15.46 -5.73 -1.40
C ALA A 49 -16.67 -6.56 -1.87
N GLY A 50 -16.41 -7.56 -2.73
CA GLY A 50 -17.44 -8.43 -3.30
C GLY A 50 -18.28 -7.82 -4.42
N LYS A 51 -17.99 -6.57 -4.84
CA LYS A 51 -18.68 -5.91 -5.97
C LYS A 51 -17.90 -5.95 -7.27
N LYS A 52 -16.56 -5.95 -7.20
CA LYS A 52 -15.67 -5.99 -8.38
C LYS A 52 -14.82 -7.26 -8.41
N ASP A 53 -14.16 -7.57 -7.30
CA ASP A 53 -13.34 -8.76 -7.12
C ASP A 53 -13.92 -9.62 -5.98
N ASP A 54 -13.29 -10.76 -5.70
CA ASP A 54 -13.61 -11.58 -4.52
C ASP A 54 -13.49 -10.75 -3.22
N ALA A 55 -14.47 -10.91 -2.33
CA ALA A 55 -14.57 -10.11 -1.11
C ALA A 55 -13.36 -10.34 -0.18
N LEU A 56 -12.89 -11.58 -0.03
CA LEU A 56 -11.73 -11.88 0.80
C LEU A 56 -10.46 -11.27 0.21
N GLN A 57 -10.32 -11.31 -1.12
CA GLN A 57 -9.20 -10.67 -1.80
C GLN A 57 -9.19 -9.15 -1.61
N ASP A 58 -10.33 -8.48 -1.70
CA ASP A 58 -10.41 -7.03 -1.47
C ASP A 58 -10.09 -6.66 -0.02
N ILE A 59 -10.56 -7.45 0.96
CA ILE A 59 -10.18 -7.26 2.37
C ILE A 59 -8.68 -7.49 2.59
N ALA A 60 -8.10 -8.52 1.97
CA ALA A 60 -6.67 -8.79 2.05
C ALA A 60 -5.84 -7.63 1.47
N LYS A 61 -6.25 -7.08 0.32
CA LYS A 61 -5.61 -5.90 -0.28
C LYS A 61 -5.72 -4.69 0.64
N ALA A 62 -6.87 -4.45 1.27
CA ALA A 62 -7.02 -3.36 2.24
C ALA A 62 -6.00 -3.51 3.39
N ASN A 63 -5.92 -4.68 4.02
CA ASN A 63 -4.99 -4.92 5.14
C ASN A 63 -3.52 -4.77 4.71
N GLN A 64 -3.19 -5.09 3.46
CA GLN A 64 -1.83 -4.93 2.93
C GLN A 64 -1.37 -3.47 2.96
N PHE A 65 -2.25 -2.49 2.73
CA PHE A 65 -1.86 -1.07 2.77
C PHE A 65 -1.44 -0.60 4.16
N GLU A 66 -1.96 -1.18 5.24
CA GLU A 66 -1.49 -0.88 6.59
C GLU A 66 -0.04 -1.34 6.80
N ILE A 67 0.30 -2.52 6.25
CA ILE A 67 1.66 -3.07 6.28
C ILE A 67 2.60 -2.22 5.40
N LEU A 68 2.16 -1.84 4.20
CA LEU A 68 2.95 -1.03 3.26
C LEU A 68 3.23 0.37 3.82
N PHE A 69 2.29 0.97 4.55
CA PHE A 69 2.54 2.24 5.23
C PHE A 69 3.68 2.09 6.25
N LYS A 70 3.57 1.12 7.17
CA LYS A 70 4.61 0.84 8.17
C LYS A 70 5.96 0.52 7.53
N LYS A 71 5.95 -0.28 6.47
CA LYS A 71 7.16 -0.71 5.77
C LYS A 71 7.87 0.46 5.08
N TYR A 72 7.15 1.36 4.41
CA TYR A 72 7.77 2.33 3.49
C TYR A 72 7.67 3.81 3.91
N ARG A 73 7.00 4.14 5.02
CA ARG A 73 6.93 5.52 5.55
C ARG A 73 8.29 6.19 5.74
N HIS A 74 9.34 5.41 6.03
CA HIS A 74 10.71 5.92 6.17
C HIS A 74 11.33 6.42 4.85
N LEU A 75 10.73 6.09 3.71
CA LEU A 75 11.16 6.58 2.39
C LEU A 75 10.57 7.95 2.06
N CYS A 76 9.58 8.43 2.81
CA CYS A 76 8.99 9.75 2.61
C CYS A 76 10.02 10.85 2.88
N TRP A 77 10.01 11.90 2.06
CA TRP A 77 11.11 12.88 2.07
C TRP A 77 11.14 13.76 3.33
N ASP A 78 10.02 13.90 4.04
CA ASP A 78 9.92 14.64 5.30
C ASP A 78 9.95 13.73 6.55
N TYR A 79 10.25 12.44 6.37
CA TYR A 79 10.30 11.50 7.47
C TYR A 79 11.33 11.93 8.52
N LYS A 80 10.91 11.86 9.79
CA LYS A 80 11.76 12.04 10.96
C LYS A 80 11.74 10.78 11.79
N ASP A 81 12.90 10.41 12.33
CA ASP A 81 13.01 9.26 13.22
C ASP A 81 12.09 9.43 14.43
N GLY A 82 11.39 8.36 14.84
CA GLY A 82 10.41 8.40 15.92
C GLY A 82 9.06 9.06 15.60
N MET A 83 8.87 9.61 14.40
CA MET A 83 7.55 10.11 13.98
C MET A 83 6.60 8.90 13.88
N PHE A 84 5.34 8.98 14.34
CA PHE A 84 4.32 7.91 14.29
C PHE A 84 4.71 6.51 14.80
N ASP A 85 5.69 6.44 15.69
CA ASP A 85 5.90 5.23 16.49
C ASP A 85 4.91 5.33 17.67
N GLU A 86 3.80 4.59 17.57
CA GLU A 86 2.87 4.31 18.69
C GLU A 86 3.27 3.01 19.37
#